data_AF-A0A7X8RCB2-F1
#
_entry.id   AF-A0A7X8RCB2-F1
#
_cell.length_a   1.000
_cell.length_b   1.000
_cell.length_c   1.000
_cell.angle_alpha   90.00
_cell.angle_beta   90.00
_cell.angle_gamma   90.00
#
_symmetry.space_group_name_H-M   'P 1'
#
loop_
_entity.id
_entity.type
_entity.pdbx_description
1 polymer ?
#
loop_
_entity_poly.entity_id
_entity_poly.type
_entity_poly.pdbx_seq_one_letter_code
_entity_poly.pdbx_strand_id
1 'polypeptide(L)'
;MKISTNIPFHSYNTKLITEKKNPNRQTKFELVAFNSDKGIHSIRLDKGKTYNLGSINGKPFDLKLLQNGFEWSGRVKLSGRPEGKVTPEQKAAADAFASYTPQEWTHGEHIGVVISTITDIADNKLETSYFNKRIKLFGISQDEIESAIRYLSLDPHSPFTINGRTFTLKEGLLDDYDDKMLYKNKRRG
;
A
#
# COMPACT_ATOMS: atom_id res chain seq x y z
N MET A 1 -4.12 22.97 25.40
CA MET A 1 -3.20 23.30 24.29
C MET A 1 -3.59 22.40 23.11
N LYS A 2 -4.27 22.95 22.09
CA LYS A 2 -4.72 22.18 20.91
C LYS A 2 -3.58 22.20 19.89
N ILE A 3 -2.96 21.05 19.64
CA ILE A 3 -1.99 20.91 18.55
C ILE A 3 -2.79 20.56 17.30
N SER A 4 -3.00 21.57 16.45
CA SER A 4 -3.51 21.39 15.10
C SER A 4 -2.35 20.97 14.21
N THR A 5 -2.31 19.70 13.83
CA THR A 5 -1.43 19.22 12.76
C THR A 5 -2.15 19.42 11.44
N ASN A 6 -1.99 20.62 10.87
CA ASN A 6 -2.29 20.88 9.46
C ASN A 6 -1.31 20.06 8.61
N ILE A 7 -1.72 18.87 8.18
CA ILE A 7 -1.06 18.15 7.10
C ILE A 7 -1.58 18.76 5.80
N PRO A 8 -0.74 19.41 4.97
CA PRO A 8 -1.20 20.00 3.73
C PRO A 8 -1.65 18.88 2.77
N PHE A 9 -2.95 18.83 2.49
CA PHE A 9 -3.55 18.06 1.40
C PHE A 9 -2.90 18.50 0.07
N HIS A 10 -1.97 17.71 -0.44
CA HIS A 10 -1.57 17.80 -1.85
C HIS A 10 -2.50 16.88 -2.64
N SER A 11 -3.42 17.48 -3.39
CA SER A 11 -4.21 16.78 -4.40
C SER A 11 -3.26 16.20 -5.45
N TYR A 12 -3.01 14.90 -5.41
CA TYR A 12 -2.24 14.23 -6.46
C TYR A 12 -3.13 14.01 -7.68
N ASN A 13 -3.10 14.96 -8.61
CA ASN A 13 -3.48 14.69 -10.00
C ASN A 13 -2.39 13.80 -10.62
N THR A 14 -2.63 12.48 -10.66
CA THR A 14 -1.72 11.52 -11.28
C THR A 14 -1.76 11.65 -12.80
N LYS A 15 -0.67 12.10 -13.41
CA LYS A 15 -0.48 12.12 -14.87
C LYS A 15 -0.22 10.70 -15.38
N LEU A 16 -0.97 10.29 -16.41
CA LEU A 16 -0.73 9.11 -17.24
C LEU A 16 0.71 9.12 -17.80
N ILE A 17 1.46 8.05 -17.58
CA ILE A 17 2.66 7.72 -18.37
C ILE A 17 2.36 6.43 -19.12
N THR A 18 2.25 6.53 -20.45
CA THR A 18 2.17 5.38 -21.35
C THR A 18 3.58 5.03 -21.83
N GLU A 19 3.99 3.78 -21.70
CA GLU A 19 5.22 3.29 -22.33
C GLU A 19 4.91 2.27 -23.44
N LYS A 20 5.31 2.62 -24.67
CA LYS A 20 5.37 1.72 -25.84
C LYS A 20 6.62 0.83 -25.73
N LYS A 21 6.47 -0.45 -26.12
CA LYS A 21 7.52 -1.49 -26.11
C LYS A 21 8.80 -1.07 -26.86
N ASN A 22 9.97 -1.25 -26.24
CA ASN A 22 11.28 -1.41 -26.88
C ASN A 22 11.96 -2.69 -26.30
N PRO A 23 12.56 -3.61 -27.09
CA PRO A 23 12.88 -4.98 -26.66
C PRO A 23 14.08 -5.15 -25.73
N ASN A 24 14.77 -4.08 -25.33
CA ASN A 24 15.92 -4.17 -24.43
C ASN A 24 15.67 -3.40 -23.13
N ARG A 25 15.19 -4.16 -22.14
CA ARG A 25 15.15 -3.87 -20.69
C ARG A 25 14.89 -2.40 -20.31
N GLN A 26 13.62 -2.07 -20.18
CA GLN A 26 13.14 -1.04 -19.25
C GLN A 26 11.91 -1.57 -18.52
N THR A 27 11.95 -1.49 -17.20
CA THR A 27 10.88 -1.93 -16.30
C THR A 27 9.71 -0.96 -16.45
N LYS A 28 8.63 -1.45 -17.06
CA LYS A 28 7.41 -0.69 -17.28
C LYS A 28 6.67 -0.51 -15.96
N PHE A 29 6.53 0.72 -15.48
CA PHE A 29 5.70 1.05 -14.32
C PHE A 29 4.23 1.15 -14.77
N GLU A 30 3.41 0.16 -14.44
CA GLU A 30 1.96 0.24 -14.61
C GLU A 30 1.35 0.94 -13.39
N LEU A 31 1.10 2.25 -13.53
CA LEU A 31 0.17 2.96 -12.65
C LEU A 31 -1.24 2.77 -13.21
N VAL A 32 -2.09 2.02 -12.49
CA VAL A 32 -3.51 1.89 -12.82
C VAL A 32 -4.27 2.94 -11.99
N ALA A 33 -4.68 4.04 -12.61
CA ALA A 33 -5.57 5.05 -12.04
C ALA A 33 -6.99 4.93 -12.63
N PHE A 34 -7.99 5.38 -11.87
CA PHE A 34 -9.38 4.92 -11.88
C PHE A 34 -10.37 5.71 -12.74
N ASN A 35 -11.39 5.00 -13.23
CA ASN A 35 -12.65 5.56 -13.75
C ASN A 35 -13.46 6.17 -12.59
N SER A 36 -13.79 7.45 -12.71
CA SER A 36 -14.38 8.29 -11.65
C SER A 36 -15.91 8.31 -11.63
N ASP A 37 -16.61 7.30 -12.13
CA ASP A 37 -18.06 7.44 -12.35
C ASP A 37 -18.93 7.11 -11.11
N LYS A 38 -18.37 6.65 -9.98
CA LYS A 38 -19.17 6.27 -8.78
C LYS A 38 -18.58 6.59 -7.40
N GLY A 39 -17.50 7.36 -7.28
CA GLY A 39 -16.92 7.69 -5.96
C GLY A 39 -16.28 6.52 -5.20
N ILE A 40 -16.12 5.36 -5.84
CA ILE A 40 -15.37 4.21 -5.30
C ILE A 40 -14.00 4.18 -5.98
N HIS A 41 -12.96 4.46 -5.20
CA HIS A 41 -11.58 4.36 -5.63
C HIS A 41 -11.21 2.87 -5.66
N SER A 42 -10.94 2.31 -6.84
CA SER A 42 -10.46 0.92 -6.94
C SER A 42 -8.93 0.88 -7.04
N ILE A 43 -8.30 -0.29 -7.01
CA ILE A 43 -6.92 -0.57 -7.46
C ILE A 43 -6.77 -2.06 -7.76
N ARG A 44 -5.89 -2.42 -8.70
CA ARG A 44 -5.50 -3.80 -8.95
C ARG A 44 -4.05 -4.03 -8.55
N LEU A 45 -3.85 -5.01 -7.67
CA LEU A 45 -2.57 -5.42 -7.10
C LEU A 45 -2.34 -6.91 -7.42
N ASP A 46 -1.44 -7.19 -8.36
CA ASP A 46 -1.07 -8.55 -8.74
C ASP A 46 0.21 -8.99 -7.98
N LYS A 47 0.22 -10.23 -7.49
CA LYS A 47 1.44 -10.82 -6.91
C LYS A 47 2.55 -10.94 -7.95
N GLY A 48 3.79 -10.76 -7.52
CA GLY A 48 4.99 -10.76 -8.36
C GLY A 48 5.33 -9.41 -8.98
N LYS A 49 4.47 -8.39 -8.83
CA LYS A 49 4.72 -7.02 -9.29
C LYS A 49 5.32 -6.13 -8.20
N THR A 50 6.08 -5.13 -8.64
CA THR A 50 6.60 -4.04 -7.81
C THR A 50 5.79 -2.77 -8.09
N TYR A 51 5.39 -2.10 -7.02
CA TYR A 51 4.61 -0.86 -7.01
C TYR A 51 5.46 0.25 -6.43
N ASN A 52 5.61 1.35 -7.18
CA ASN A 52 6.18 2.57 -6.62
C ASN A 52 5.08 3.30 -5.83
N LEU A 53 5.26 3.39 -4.52
CA LEU A 53 4.34 4.04 -3.60
C LEU A 53 4.81 5.46 -3.26
N GLY A 54 5.71 6.06 -4.05
CA GLY A 54 6.26 7.38 -3.77
C GLY A 54 7.45 7.33 -2.83
N SER A 55 7.34 7.95 -1.64
CA SER A 55 8.48 8.09 -0.73
C SER A 55 8.10 8.12 0.74
N ILE A 56 8.98 7.58 1.58
CA ILE A 56 8.98 7.77 3.04
C ILE A 56 10.05 8.81 3.36
N ASN A 57 9.66 9.99 3.84
CA ASN A 57 10.58 11.11 4.14
C ASN A 57 11.57 11.43 3.00
N GLY A 58 11.07 11.45 1.76
CA GLY A 58 11.88 11.73 0.56
C GLY A 58 12.71 10.56 0.05
N LYS A 59 12.72 9.40 0.73
CA LYS A 59 13.40 8.17 0.28
C LYS A 59 12.44 7.30 -0.52
N PRO A 60 12.84 6.76 -1.69
CA PRO A 60 11.97 5.97 -2.56
C PRO A 60 11.30 4.80 -1.85
N PHE A 61 9.98 4.67 -1.97
CA PHE A 61 9.23 3.58 -1.36
C PHE A 61 8.62 2.68 -2.44
N ASP A 62 9.34 1.60 -2.75
CA ASP A 62 8.86 0.57 -3.68
C ASP A 62 8.42 -0.66 -2.90
N LEU A 63 7.24 -1.19 -3.18
CA LEU A 63 6.68 -2.40 -2.57
C LEU A 63 6.50 -3.49 -3.62
N LYS A 64 7.12 -4.64 -3.40
CA LYS A 64 6.93 -5.84 -4.21
C LYS A 64 6.05 -6.84 -3.45
N LEU A 65 4.92 -7.19 -4.06
CA LEU A 65 4.04 -8.22 -3.52
C LEU A 65 4.58 -9.59 -3.90
N LEU A 66 4.88 -10.43 -2.90
CA LEU A 66 5.31 -11.80 -3.10
C LEU A 66 4.12 -12.75 -2.96
N GLN A 67 4.29 -14.01 -3.38
CA GLN A 67 3.27 -15.04 -3.14
C GLN A 67 2.94 -15.18 -1.66
N ASN A 68 3.96 -15.07 -0.79
CA ASN A 68 3.86 -15.20 0.66
C ASN A 68 4.50 -13.99 1.36
N GLY A 69 3.88 -12.81 1.24
CA GLY A 69 4.31 -11.59 1.92
C GLY A 69 4.74 -10.49 0.96
N PHE A 70 5.74 -9.71 1.35
CA PHE A 70 6.22 -8.56 0.59
C PHE A 70 7.71 -8.30 0.80
N GLU A 71 8.30 -7.62 -0.16
CA GLU A 71 9.58 -6.93 -0.06
C GLU A 71 9.33 -5.43 -0.26
N TRP A 72 10.14 -4.58 0.36
CA TRP A 72 10.13 -3.16 0.05
C TRP A 72 11.54 -2.59 0.00
N SER A 73 11.70 -1.38 -0.54
CA SER A 73 13.01 -0.72 -0.72
C SER A 73 13.87 -0.70 0.54
N GLY A 74 13.26 -0.58 1.72
CA GLY A 74 13.93 -0.64 3.01
C GLY A 74 14.46 -2.03 3.37
N ARG A 75 13.86 -3.15 2.91
CA ARG A 75 14.24 -4.53 3.28
C ARG A 75 15.44 -5.11 2.52
N VAL A 76 15.97 -4.42 1.50
CA VAL A 76 17.04 -4.97 0.66
C VAL A 76 18.39 -4.83 1.37
N LYS A 77 18.72 -5.83 2.20
CA LYS A 77 20.04 -5.93 2.83
C LYS A 77 21.00 -6.56 1.83
N LEU A 78 22.06 -5.85 1.45
CA LEU A 78 23.23 -6.51 0.86
C LEU A 78 23.77 -7.51 1.88
N SER A 79 23.88 -8.78 1.49
CA SER A 79 24.64 -9.75 2.28
C SER A 79 26.08 -9.25 2.36
N GLY A 80 26.69 -9.26 3.55
CA GLY A 80 28.07 -8.78 3.76
C GLY A 80 29.15 -9.60 3.04
N ARG A 81 28.76 -10.60 2.25
CA ARG A 81 29.58 -11.42 1.36
C ARG A 81 28.81 -11.67 0.07
N PRO A 82 28.66 -10.67 -0.80
CA PRO A 82 28.12 -10.93 -2.13
C PRO A 82 29.14 -11.81 -2.86
N GLU A 83 28.71 -12.95 -3.39
CA GLU A 83 29.55 -13.73 -4.30
C GLU A 83 29.73 -12.92 -5.59
N GLY A 84 30.88 -12.26 -5.73
CA GLY A 84 31.22 -11.44 -6.90
C GLY A 84 31.20 -9.93 -6.66
N LYS A 85 31.34 -9.16 -7.75
CA LYS A 85 31.33 -7.69 -7.72
C LYS A 85 29.91 -7.18 -7.40
N VAL A 86 29.80 -6.32 -6.39
CA VAL A 86 28.57 -5.58 -6.07
C VAL A 86 28.15 -4.76 -7.28
N THR A 87 26.92 -4.97 -7.77
CA THR A 87 26.34 -4.18 -8.86
C THR A 87 25.92 -2.78 -8.35
N PRO A 88 25.88 -1.75 -9.21
CA PRO A 88 25.39 -0.43 -8.83
C PRO A 88 23.99 -0.45 -8.19
N GLU A 89 23.09 -1.30 -8.69
CA GLU A 89 21.73 -1.46 -8.19
C GLU A 89 21.71 -2.04 -6.77
N GLN A 90 22.56 -3.05 -6.51
CA GLN A 90 22.72 -3.63 -5.18
C GLN A 90 23.29 -2.62 -4.19
N LYS A 91 24.27 -1.81 -4.62
CA LYS A 91 24.83 -0.74 -3.79
C LYS A 91 23.77 0.31 -3.47
N ALA A 92 23.02 0.78 -4.46
CA ALA A 92 21.94 1.75 -4.26
C ALA A 92 20.87 1.23 -3.30
N ALA A 93 20.53 -0.05 -3.37
CA ALA A 93 19.57 -0.66 -2.46
C ALA A 93 20.10 -0.76 -1.02
N ALA A 94 21.39 -1.07 -0.83
CA ALA A 94 22.01 -1.09 0.49
C ALA A 94 22.19 0.31 1.10
N ASP A 95 22.55 1.29 0.27
CA ASP A 95 22.62 2.70 0.68
C ASP A 95 21.23 3.19 1.09
N ALA A 96 20.18 2.82 0.35
CA ALA A 96 18.79 3.09 0.73
C ALA A 96 18.42 2.41 2.05
N PHE A 97 18.69 1.11 2.21
CA PHE A 97 18.49 0.36 3.47
C PHE A 97 19.14 1.08 4.66
N ALA A 98 20.39 1.51 4.51
CA ALA A 98 21.15 2.17 5.57
C ALA A 98 20.68 3.61 5.87
N SER A 99 19.96 4.24 4.93
CA SER A 99 19.46 5.61 5.07
C SER A 99 18.18 5.71 5.90
N TYR A 100 17.45 4.60 6.08
CA TYR A 100 16.22 4.59 6.85
C TYR A 100 16.49 4.53 8.36
N THR A 101 15.81 5.37 9.12
CA THR A 101 15.81 5.28 10.57
C THR A 101 15.00 4.07 11.03
N PRO A 102 15.21 3.56 12.26
CA PRO A 102 14.39 2.47 12.79
C PRO A 102 12.88 2.74 12.74
N GLN A 103 12.47 4.00 12.95
CA GLN A 103 11.08 4.41 12.88
C GLN A 103 10.53 4.36 11.46
N GLU A 104 11.30 4.85 10.47
CA GLU A 104 10.91 4.77 9.06
C GLU A 104 10.86 3.32 8.57
N TRP A 105 11.75 2.47 9.10
CA TRP A 105 11.73 1.03 8.88
C TRP A 105 10.42 0.42 9.34
N THR A 106 10.08 0.58 10.62
CA THR A 106 8.83 0.09 11.19
C THR A 106 7.62 0.61 10.43
N HIS A 107 7.64 1.88 10.02
CA HIS A 107 6.56 2.47 9.22
C HIS A 107 6.40 1.78 7.86
N GLY A 108 7.49 1.60 7.10
CA GLY A 108 7.47 0.89 5.82
C GLY A 108 7.04 -0.57 5.95
N GLU A 109 7.47 -1.22 7.03
CA GLU A 109 7.02 -2.57 7.39
C GLU A 109 5.51 -2.65 7.61
N HIS A 110 4.97 -1.74 8.41
CA HIS A 110 3.54 -1.71 8.71
C HIS A 110 2.72 -1.48 7.45
N ILE A 111 3.14 -0.57 6.58
CA ILE A 111 2.48 -0.34 5.29
C ILE A 111 2.48 -1.61 4.44
N GLY A 112 3.62 -2.29 4.33
CA GLY A 112 3.73 -3.53 3.58
C GLY A 112 2.86 -4.65 4.14
N VAL A 113 2.79 -4.78 5.48
CA VAL A 113 1.89 -5.73 6.15
C VAL A 113 0.44 -5.45 5.82
N VAL A 114 0.01 -4.19 5.91
CA VAL A 114 -1.37 -3.77 5.61
C VAL A 114 -1.71 -4.09 4.16
N ILE A 115 -0.93 -3.59 3.20
CA ILE A 115 -1.21 -3.76 1.76
C ILE A 115 -1.19 -5.24 1.36
N SER A 116 -0.19 -6.00 1.80
CA SER A 116 -0.10 -7.43 1.49
C SER A 116 -1.30 -8.19 2.04
N THR A 117 -1.70 -7.93 3.29
CA THR A 117 -2.80 -8.66 3.94
C THR A 117 -4.14 -8.30 3.29
N ILE A 118 -4.40 -7.03 3.00
CA ILE A 118 -5.64 -6.63 2.31
C ILE A 118 -5.70 -7.24 0.91
N THR A 119 -4.57 -7.32 0.20
CA THR A 119 -4.52 -7.98 -1.12
C THR A 119 -4.86 -9.47 -1.02
N ASP A 120 -4.34 -10.18 -0.01
CA ASP A 120 -4.66 -11.61 0.19
C ASP A 120 -6.15 -11.81 0.53
N ILE A 121 -6.78 -10.87 1.24
CA ILE A 121 -8.23 -10.88 1.50
C ILE A 121 -9.01 -10.59 0.23
N ALA A 122 -8.58 -9.61 -0.56
CA ALA A 122 -9.19 -9.26 -1.84
C ALA A 122 -9.17 -10.44 -2.83
N ASP A 123 -8.11 -11.24 -2.78
CA ASP A 123 -7.96 -12.49 -3.54
C ASP A 123 -8.73 -13.69 -2.93
N ASN A 124 -9.54 -13.47 -1.89
CA ASN A 124 -10.30 -14.50 -1.16
C ASN A 124 -9.44 -15.61 -0.52
N LYS A 125 -8.18 -15.31 -0.19
CA LYS A 125 -7.28 -16.25 0.52
C LYS A 125 -7.40 -16.13 2.03
N LEU A 126 -7.85 -14.99 2.52
CA LEU A 126 -8.01 -14.66 3.93
C LEU A 126 -9.31 -13.90 4.15
N GLU A 127 -9.76 -13.87 5.40
CA GLU A 127 -10.94 -13.12 5.83
C GLU A 127 -10.56 -11.77 6.45
N THR A 128 -11.47 -10.79 6.42
CA THR A 128 -11.30 -9.49 7.09
C THR A 128 -10.99 -9.63 8.59
N SER A 129 -11.55 -10.65 9.25
CA SER A 129 -11.25 -10.98 10.65
C SER A 129 -9.77 -11.33 10.89
N TYR A 130 -9.07 -11.89 9.89
CA TYR A 130 -7.64 -12.15 9.97
C TYR A 130 -6.84 -10.85 9.94
N PHE A 131 -7.19 -9.89 9.07
CA PHE A 131 -6.58 -8.57 9.05
C PHE A 131 -6.69 -7.89 10.42
N ASN A 132 -7.90 -7.84 10.98
CA ASN A 132 -8.18 -7.18 12.26
C ASN A 132 -7.38 -7.80 13.43
N LYS A 133 -7.21 -9.14 13.43
CA LYS A 133 -6.34 -9.82 14.40
C LYS A 133 -4.87 -9.49 14.17
N ARG A 134 -4.44 -9.48 12.92
CA ARG A 134 -3.04 -9.26 12.52
C ARG A 134 -2.57 -7.84 12.86
N ILE A 135 -3.33 -6.80 12.49
CA ILE A 135 -2.95 -5.41 12.81
C ILE A 135 -2.78 -5.21 14.33
N LYS A 136 -3.65 -5.84 15.14
CA LYS A 136 -3.58 -5.78 16.59
C LYS A 136 -2.34 -6.48 17.15
N LEU A 137 -1.98 -7.64 16.58
CA LEU A 137 -0.78 -8.39 16.96
C LEU A 137 0.50 -7.60 16.67
N PHE A 138 0.55 -6.91 15.52
CA PHE A 138 1.69 -6.08 15.12
C PHE A 138 1.67 -4.68 15.75
N GLY A 139 0.64 -4.33 16.52
CA GLY A 139 0.52 -3.01 17.15
C GLY A 139 0.37 -1.86 16.14
N ILE A 140 -0.19 -2.13 14.97
CA ILE A 140 -0.37 -1.13 13.90
C ILE A 140 -1.55 -0.24 14.26
N SER A 141 -1.31 1.07 14.34
CA SER A 141 -2.32 2.07 14.66
C SER A 141 -3.28 2.35 13.50
N GLN A 142 -4.44 2.96 13.80
CA GLN A 142 -5.38 3.40 12.76
C GLN A 142 -4.72 4.34 11.75
N ASP A 143 -3.94 5.32 12.21
CA ASP A 143 -3.26 6.29 11.34
C ASP A 143 -2.29 5.61 10.37
N GLU A 144 -1.62 4.54 10.79
CA GLU A 144 -0.72 3.76 9.93
C GLU A 144 -1.49 2.93 8.90
N ILE A 145 -2.65 2.39 9.25
CA ILE A 145 -3.53 1.67 8.31
C ILE A 145 -4.06 2.64 7.26
N GLU A 146 -4.55 3.81 7.70
CA GLU A 146 -5.01 4.86 6.81
C GLU A 146 -3.90 5.36 5.89
N SER A 147 -2.69 5.55 6.42
CA SER A 147 -1.51 5.91 5.64
C SER A 147 -1.23 4.88 4.54
N ALA A 148 -1.24 3.58 4.88
CA ALA A 148 -1.04 2.50 3.90
C ALA A 148 -2.09 2.50 2.77
N ILE A 149 -3.35 2.82 3.07
CA ILE A 149 -4.42 2.96 2.07
C ILE A 149 -4.17 4.19 1.18
N ARG A 150 -3.75 5.31 1.76
CA ARG A 150 -3.39 6.53 1.02
C ARG A 150 -2.19 6.30 0.09
N TYR A 151 -1.22 5.46 0.47
CA TYR A 151 -0.11 5.05 -0.40
C TYR A 151 -0.58 4.33 -1.68
N LEU A 152 -1.77 3.72 -1.68
CA LEU A 152 -2.42 3.16 -2.86
C LEU A 152 -3.26 4.18 -3.65
N SER A 153 -3.19 5.47 -3.29
CA SER A 153 -4.05 6.54 -3.82
C SER A 153 -5.56 6.31 -3.58
N LEU A 154 -5.89 5.58 -2.51
CA LEU A 154 -7.26 5.34 -2.08
C LEU A 154 -7.62 6.27 -0.90
N ASP A 155 -8.90 6.57 -0.74
CA ASP A 155 -9.42 7.28 0.43
C ASP A 155 -9.85 6.28 1.51
N PRO A 156 -9.20 6.24 2.69
CA PRO A 156 -9.58 5.33 3.77
C PRO A 156 -10.93 5.68 4.43
N HIS A 157 -11.47 6.89 4.21
CA HIS A 157 -12.73 7.32 4.81
C HIS A 157 -13.96 7.06 3.93
N SER A 158 -13.74 6.49 2.74
CA SER A 158 -14.77 6.11 1.79
C SER A 158 -14.64 4.62 1.44
N PRO A 159 -15.70 3.96 0.93
CA PRO A 159 -15.55 2.61 0.39
C PRO A 159 -14.50 2.58 -0.72
N PHE A 160 -13.59 1.61 -0.65
CA PHE A 160 -12.51 1.43 -1.63
C PHE A 160 -12.43 -0.01 -2.08
N THR A 161 -11.96 -0.25 -3.29
CA THR A 161 -11.93 -1.59 -3.89
C THR A 161 -10.51 -2.01 -4.23
N ILE A 162 -10.12 -3.22 -3.81
CA ILE A 162 -8.84 -3.83 -4.20
C ILE A 162 -9.17 -5.16 -4.88
N ASN A 163 -8.57 -5.43 -6.04
CA ASN A 163 -8.79 -6.64 -6.84
C ASN A 163 -10.27 -7.02 -7.06
N GLY A 164 -11.16 -6.02 -7.14
CA GLY A 164 -12.60 -6.22 -7.34
C GLY A 164 -13.41 -6.48 -6.07
N ARG A 165 -12.77 -6.65 -4.90
CA ARG A 165 -13.45 -6.72 -3.58
C ARG A 165 -13.48 -5.34 -2.93
N THR A 166 -14.64 -4.93 -2.44
CA THR A 166 -14.84 -3.59 -1.88
C THR A 166 -14.89 -3.65 -0.36
N PHE A 167 -14.20 -2.71 0.28
CA PHE A 167 -14.00 -2.66 1.71
C PHE A 167 -14.41 -1.30 2.29
N THR A 168 -14.64 -1.27 3.59
CA THR A 168 -14.64 -0.04 4.38
C THR A 168 -13.70 -0.17 5.56
N LEU A 169 -13.11 0.95 5.97
CA LEU A 169 -12.34 1.05 7.20
C LEU A 169 -13.17 1.83 8.23
N LYS A 170 -13.37 1.26 9.42
CA LYS A 170 -14.06 1.91 10.53
C LYS A 170 -13.24 1.72 11.80
N GLU A 171 -12.77 2.80 12.40
CA GLU A 171 -11.99 2.77 13.65
C GLU A 171 -10.78 1.83 13.55
N GLY A 172 -10.09 1.84 12.40
CA GLY A 172 -8.95 0.97 12.12
C GLY A 172 -9.29 -0.49 11.80
N LEU A 173 -10.57 -0.87 11.78
CA LEU A 173 -11.02 -2.21 11.43
C LEU A 173 -11.50 -2.27 9.98
N LEU A 174 -11.05 -3.31 9.27
CA LEU A 174 -11.47 -3.60 7.90
C LEU A 174 -12.73 -4.46 7.92
N ASP A 175 -13.70 -4.10 7.07
CA ASP A 175 -14.93 -4.87 6.85
C ASP A 175 -15.27 -4.92 5.36
N ASP A 176 -16.03 -5.93 4.95
CA ASP A 176 -16.58 -6.01 3.60
C ASP A 176 -17.65 -4.93 3.41
N TYR A 177 -17.60 -4.25 2.27
CA TYR A 177 -18.64 -3.30 1.93
C TYR A 177 -19.90 -4.02 1.46
N ASP A 178 -20.95 -4.00 2.28
CA ASP A 178 -22.30 -4.43 1.90
C ASP A 178 -23.21 -3.22 1.65
N ASP A 179 -23.49 -2.96 0.37
CA ASP A 179 -24.37 -1.89 -0.11
C ASP A 179 -25.80 -2.00 0.47
N LYS A 180 -26.19 -3.19 0.97
CA LYS A 180 -27.50 -3.41 1.62
C LYS A 180 -27.59 -2.80 3.02
N MET A 181 -26.48 -2.45 3.66
CA MET A 181 -26.47 -1.79 4.96
C MET A 181 -27.00 -0.34 4.91
N LEU A 182 -26.97 0.32 3.74
CA LEU A 182 -27.54 1.66 3.54
C LEU A 182 -29.08 1.66 3.48
N TYR A 183 -29.71 0.53 3.14
CA TYR A 183 -31.17 0.43 2.99
C TYR A 183 -31.92 0.08 4.28
N LYS A 184 -31.25 -0.40 5.34
CA LYS A 184 -31.92 -0.73 6.61
C LYS A 184 -32.19 0.49 7.50
N ASN A 185 -31.41 1.56 7.39
CA ASN A 185 -31.59 2.76 8.23
C ASN A 185 -32.59 3.79 7.68
N LYS A 186 -33.11 3.63 6.46
CA LYS A 186 -34.20 4.48 5.93
C LYS A 186 -35.61 3.99 6.26
N ARG A 187 -35.77 2.84 6.95
CA ARG A 187 -37.08 2.27 7.34
C ARG A 187 -37.38 2.35 8.84
N ARG A 188 -36.50 2.99 9.62
CA ARG A 188 -36.77 3.36 11.00
C ARG A 188 -36.70 4.89 11.08
N GLY A 189 -37.72 5.52 10.51
CA GLY A 189 -38.12 6.87 10.89
C GLY A 189 -38.77 6.86 12.27
#